data_AF-W2G345-F1
#
_entry.id   AF-W2G345-F1
#
_cell.length_a   1.000
_cell.length_b   1.000
_cell.length_c   1.000
_cell.angle_alpha   90.00
_cell.angle_beta   90.00
_cell.angle_gamma   90.00
#
_symmetry.space_group_name_H-M   'P 1'
#
loop_
_entity.id
_entity.type
_entity.pdbx_description
1 polymer ?
#
loop_
_entity_poly.entity_id
_entity_poly.type
_entity_poly.pdbx_seq_one_letter_code
_entity_poly.pdbx_strand_id
1 'polypeptide(L)'
;MQDPYSLPCRHNTVLSSRDRPLRRLDRAAPPSATAAFGMPRRGRVPGVENYSPEDVKRLLEIIGAVLPTGANEWEVVLHNYEDSANKFDRAERELTSLKKKFSGLLNVKKPTGAW
;
A
#
# COMPACT_ATOMS: atom_id res chain seq x y z
N MET A 1 14.50 49.19 -22.13
CA MET A 1 13.74 47.97 -21.80
C MET A 1 14.08 46.93 -22.85
N GLN A 2 14.93 45.97 -22.51
CA GLN A 2 15.19 44.77 -23.31
C GLN A 2 15.10 43.57 -22.37
N ASP A 3 14.24 42.62 -22.74
CA ASP A 3 13.90 41.41 -21.99
C ASP A 3 15.05 40.39 -21.91
N PRO A 4 15.32 39.80 -20.72
CA PRO A 4 16.43 38.86 -20.50
C PRO A 4 16.03 37.36 -20.54
N TYR A 5 15.11 36.94 -21.41
CA TYR A 5 14.77 35.51 -21.54
C TYR A 5 14.75 35.05 -23.00
N SER A 6 15.95 34.76 -23.51
CA SER A 6 16.14 33.95 -24.70
C SER A 6 17.05 32.78 -24.33
N LEU A 7 16.48 31.57 -24.28
CA LEU A 7 17.24 30.33 -24.44
C LEU A 7 16.48 29.34 -25.33
N PRO A 8 17.22 28.53 -26.11
CA PRO A 8 16.73 27.86 -27.31
C PRO A 8 16.08 26.50 -27.03
N CYS A 9 15.00 26.23 -27.78
CA CYS A 9 14.39 24.90 -27.88
C CYS A 9 15.39 23.90 -28.50
N ARG A 10 15.93 23.00 -27.66
CA ARG A 10 16.70 21.84 -28.11
C ARG A 10 15.76 20.68 -28.48
N HIS A 11 15.97 20.22 -29.71
CA HIS A 11 15.62 18.94 -30.34
C HIS A 11 15.16 17.78 -29.44
N ASN A 12 14.20 17.01 -29.94
CA ASN A 12 14.40 15.57 -30.12
C ASN A 12 13.46 14.98 -31.17
N THR A 13 14.08 14.27 -32.12
CA THR A 13 13.50 13.58 -33.27
C THR A 13 12.78 12.31 -32.81
N VAL A 14 11.50 12.14 -33.14
CA VAL A 14 10.79 10.86 -33.00
C VAL A 14 10.61 10.25 -34.39
N LEU A 15 11.42 9.25 -34.69
CA LEU A 15 11.08 8.18 -35.63
C LEU A 15 9.92 7.38 -35.04
N SER A 16 8.83 7.17 -35.78
CA SER A 16 8.33 5.83 -36.08
C SER A 16 7.11 5.90 -37.00
N SER A 17 7.31 5.46 -38.25
CA SER A 17 6.30 5.33 -39.29
C SER A 17 5.27 4.27 -38.91
N ARG A 18 4.00 4.61 -39.03
CA ARG A 18 2.86 3.69 -38.89
C ARG A 18 2.68 2.94 -40.20
N ASP A 19 3.22 1.73 -40.29
CA ASP A 19 2.83 0.78 -41.33
C ASP A 19 2.06 -0.38 -40.72
N ARG A 20 0.76 -0.38 -41.05
CA ARG A 20 -0.19 -1.48 -40.88
C ARG A 20 -0.05 -2.39 -42.10
N PRO A 21 -0.08 -3.72 -41.92
CA PRO A 21 -1.08 -4.47 -42.69
C PRO A 21 -1.91 -5.44 -41.82
N LEU A 22 -3.16 -5.60 -42.24
CA LEU A 22 -4.15 -6.53 -41.69
C LEU A 22 -4.10 -7.89 -42.40
N ARG A 23 -4.48 -8.93 -41.64
CA ARG A 23 -5.06 -10.24 -42.01
C ARG A 23 -4.09 -11.42 -42.19
N ARG A 24 -4.26 -12.44 -41.34
CA ARG A 24 -4.94 -13.70 -41.71
C ARG A 24 -5.42 -14.42 -40.44
N LEU A 25 -6.66 -14.91 -40.47
CA LEU A 25 -7.27 -15.75 -39.45
C LEU A 25 -6.61 -17.13 -39.51
N ASP A 26 -5.98 -17.57 -38.42
CA ASP A 26 -5.77 -18.99 -38.17
C ASP A 26 -6.49 -19.36 -36.87
N ARG A 27 -7.56 -20.12 -37.08
CA ARG A 27 -8.37 -20.79 -36.08
C ARG A 27 -7.65 -22.10 -35.74
N ALA A 28 -7.04 -22.18 -34.56
CA ALA A 28 -6.70 -23.44 -33.94
C ALA A 28 -7.01 -23.36 -32.44
N ALA A 29 -7.99 -24.16 -32.00
CA ALA A 29 -8.34 -24.36 -30.60
C ALA A 29 -7.25 -25.18 -29.88
N PRO A 30 -7.11 -25.02 -28.56
CA PRO A 30 -7.24 -26.19 -27.68
C PRO A 30 -7.92 -25.83 -26.33
N PRO A 31 -8.04 -26.78 -25.39
CA PRO A 31 -9.03 -27.83 -25.32
C PRO A 31 -10.09 -27.57 -24.23
N SER A 32 -11.27 -28.14 -24.44
CA SER A 32 -12.28 -28.32 -23.39
C SER A 32 -11.78 -29.34 -22.37
N ALA A 33 -11.77 -28.98 -21.07
CA ALA A 33 -12.22 -29.81 -19.95
C ALA A 33 -11.61 -29.34 -18.62
N THR A 34 -12.51 -28.96 -17.70
CA THR A 34 -12.42 -29.20 -16.25
C THR A 34 -11.08 -28.99 -15.56
N ALA A 35 -10.97 -27.86 -14.87
CA ALA A 35 -10.96 -27.91 -13.41
C ALA A 35 -11.17 -26.51 -12.84
N ALA A 36 -12.28 -26.33 -12.11
CA ALA A 36 -12.36 -25.32 -11.08
C ALA A 36 -11.41 -25.72 -9.94
N PHE A 37 -10.10 -25.65 -10.18
CA PHE A 37 -9.14 -25.65 -9.09
C PHE A 37 -9.35 -24.32 -8.37
N GLY A 38 -9.83 -24.42 -7.14
CA GLY A 38 -10.17 -23.27 -6.31
C GLY A 38 -9.11 -22.20 -6.44
N MET A 39 -9.54 -20.98 -6.79
CA MET A 39 -8.67 -19.82 -6.73
C MET A 39 -7.92 -19.89 -5.40
N PRO A 40 -6.57 -19.96 -5.40
CA PRO A 40 -5.84 -19.80 -4.16
C PRO A 40 -6.31 -18.46 -3.61
N ARG A 41 -6.92 -18.48 -2.42
CA ARG A 41 -7.24 -17.25 -1.70
C ARG A 41 -5.94 -16.48 -1.70
N ARG A 42 -5.88 -15.38 -2.45
CA ARG A 42 -4.65 -14.65 -2.71
C ARG A 42 -3.95 -14.48 -1.37
N GLY A 43 -2.91 -15.29 -1.17
CA GLY A 43 -2.18 -15.35 0.08
C GLY A 43 -1.67 -13.95 0.35
N ARG A 44 -1.66 -13.57 1.62
CA ARG A 44 -1.07 -12.31 2.08
C ARG A 44 0.28 -12.11 1.38
N VAL A 45 0.47 -10.93 0.78
CA VAL A 45 1.74 -10.57 0.14
C VAL A 45 2.87 -10.79 1.15
N PRO A 46 3.83 -11.69 0.88
CA PRO A 46 4.98 -11.89 1.74
C PRO A 46 5.84 -10.63 1.69
N GLY A 47 6.12 -10.04 2.86
CA GLY A 47 6.86 -8.78 2.98
C GLY A 47 6.14 -7.70 3.78
N VAL A 48 4.86 -7.85 4.09
CA VAL A 48 4.20 -6.96 5.08
C VAL A 48 4.63 -7.40 6.47
N GLU A 49 5.64 -6.74 7.00
CA GLU A 49 6.08 -6.91 8.38
C GLU A 49 4.89 -6.76 9.33
N ASN A 50 4.74 -7.74 10.23
CA ASN A 50 3.67 -7.72 11.21
C ASN A 50 4.02 -6.72 12.30
N TYR A 51 3.01 -5.98 12.78
CA TYR A 51 3.15 -5.32 14.08
C TYR A 51 3.48 -6.39 15.12
N SER A 52 4.63 -6.24 15.79
CA SER A 52 4.96 -7.06 16.96
C SER A 52 3.88 -6.84 18.03
N PRO A 53 3.55 -7.84 18.87
CA PRO A 53 2.66 -7.61 20.01
C PRO A 53 3.09 -6.40 20.87
N GLU A 54 4.38 -6.13 20.91
CA GLU A 54 4.95 -5.03 21.68
C GLU A 54 4.68 -3.69 21.01
N ASP A 55 4.78 -3.62 19.69
CA ASP A 55 4.41 -2.44 18.89
C ASP A 55 2.92 -2.15 19.01
N VAL A 56 2.09 -3.19 19.05
CA VAL A 56 0.63 -3.04 19.24
C VAL A 56 0.32 -2.46 20.61
N LYS A 57 0.95 -2.95 21.68
CA LYS A 57 0.77 -2.39 23.04
C LYS A 57 1.20 -0.93 23.07
N ARG A 58 2.36 -0.61 22.51
CA ARG A 58 2.86 0.77 22.47
C ARG A 58 1.95 1.71 21.68
N LEU A 59 1.44 1.25 20.54
CA LEU A 59 0.47 1.98 19.76
C LEU A 59 -0.80 2.25 20.57
N LEU A 60 -1.32 1.26 21.30
CA LEU A 60 -2.52 1.42 22.14
C LEU A 60 -2.27 2.36 23.32
N GLU A 61 -1.09 2.35 23.93
CA GLU A 61 -0.73 3.29 24.99
C GLU A 61 -0.69 4.74 24.48
N ILE A 62 -0.06 4.98 23.31
CA ILE A 62 0.02 6.31 22.70
C ILE A 62 -1.38 6.79 22.31
N ILE A 63 -2.19 5.94 21.67
CA ILE A 63 -3.57 6.27 21.30
C ILE A 63 -4.42 6.53 22.55
N GLY A 64 -4.23 5.76 23.63
CA GLY A 64 -4.92 5.97 24.90
C GLY A 64 -4.55 7.28 25.59
N ALA A 65 -3.33 7.78 25.37
CA ALA A 65 -2.88 9.06 25.91
C ALA A 65 -3.37 10.26 25.08
N VAL A 66 -3.36 10.14 23.75
CA VAL A 66 -3.74 11.25 22.84
C VAL A 66 -5.24 11.30 22.57
N LEU A 67 -5.94 10.16 22.59
CA LEU A 67 -7.35 10.01 22.22
C LEU A 67 -7.69 10.70 20.89
N PRO A 68 -7.11 10.22 19.78
CA PRO A 68 -7.25 10.87 18.49
C PRO A 68 -8.71 10.84 17.99
N THR A 69 -9.34 11.99 18.05
CA THR A 69 -10.67 12.34 17.55
C THR A 69 -10.61 12.82 16.08
N GLY A 70 -9.51 13.48 15.68
CA GLY A 70 -9.32 14.11 14.37
C GLY A 70 -7.93 13.90 13.76
N ALA A 71 -7.74 14.40 12.54
CA ALA A 71 -6.51 14.16 11.75
C ALA A 71 -5.23 14.68 12.43
N ASN A 72 -5.28 15.87 13.03
CA ASN A 72 -4.13 16.48 13.70
C ASN A 72 -3.60 15.62 14.85
N GLU A 73 -4.50 14.99 15.61
CA GLU A 73 -4.12 14.16 16.75
C GLU A 73 -3.51 12.84 16.29
N TRP A 74 -3.93 12.33 15.13
CA TRP A 74 -3.28 11.16 14.53
C TRP A 74 -1.83 11.46 14.12
N GLU A 75 -1.52 12.67 13.67
CA GLU A 75 -0.13 13.08 13.39
C GLU A 75 0.71 13.10 14.67
N VAL A 76 0.14 13.53 15.80
CA VAL A 76 0.79 13.44 17.11
C VAL A 76 1.05 11.99 17.52
N VAL A 77 0.09 11.09 17.28
CA VAL A 77 0.28 9.64 17.52
C VAL A 77 1.42 9.09 16.68
N LEU A 78 1.53 9.51 15.41
CA LEU A 78 2.61 9.09 14.52
C LEU A 78 3.96 9.56 15.03
N HIS A 79 4.10 10.85 15.35
CA HIS A 79 5.35 11.40 15.89
C HIS A 79 5.80 10.67 17.15
N ASN A 80 4.89 10.46 18.11
CA ASN A 80 5.19 9.73 19.34
C ASN A 80 5.57 8.26 19.10
N TYR A 81 5.00 7.66 18.05
CA TYR A 81 5.33 6.30 17.64
C TYR A 81 6.71 6.24 17.00
N GLU A 82 7.07 7.19 16.13
CA GLU A 82 8.39 7.30 15.51
C GLU A 82 9.48 7.53 16.54
N ASP A 83 9.26 8.44 17.51
CA ASP A 83 10.17 8.66 18.65
C ASP A 83 10.43 7.37 19.43
N SER A 84 9.36 6.59 19.65
CA SER A 84 9.46 5.29 20.30
C SER A 84 10.15 4.25 19.42
N ALA A 85 9.84 4.21 18.12
CA ALA A 85 10.41 3.27 17.17
C ALA A 85 11.93 3.47 17.03
N ASN A 86 12.39 4.72 16.95
CA ASN A 86 13.80 5.06 16.92
C ASN A 86 14.56 4.60 18.17
N LYS A 87 13.91 4.65 19.35
CA LYS A 87 14.51 4.17 20.61
C LYS A 87 14.69 2.65 20.66
N PHE A 88 13.90 1.90 19.89
CA PHE A 88 13.88 0.43 19.91
C PHE A 88 14.34 -0.19 18.58
N ASP A 89 14.97 0.60 17.70
CA ASP A 89 15.40 0.20 16.35
C ASP A 89 14.28 -0.51 15.55
N ARG A 90 13.05 0.01 15.64
CA ARG A 90 11.88 -0.53 14.95
C ARG A 90 11.63 0.17 13.62
N ALA A 91 10.96 -0.52 12.71
CA ALA A 91 10.57 0.05 11.43
C ALA A 91 9.59 1.23 11.61
N GLU A 92 9.92 2.35 10.98
CA GLU A 92 9.02 3.49 10.80
C GLU A 92 7.75 3.08 10.05
N ARG A 93 6.61 3.66 10.41
CA ARG A 93 5.29 3.30 9.85
C ARG A 93 4.56 4.55 9.42
N GLU A 94 3.73 4.41 8.40
CA GLU A 94 2.92 5.51 7.89
C GLU A 94 1.57 5.62 8.62
N LEU A 95 1.02 6.84 8.68
CA LEU A 95 -0.21 7.18 9.39
C LEU A 95 -1.41 6.28 9.02
N THR A 96 -1.62 6.02 7.73
CA THR A 96 -2.72 5.15 7.29
C THR A 96 -2.56 3.72 7.78
N SER A 97 -1.32 3.24 7.93
CA SER A 97 -1.04 1.90 8.46
C SER A 97 -1.43 1.79 9.93
N LEU A 98 -1.13 2.82 10.74
CA LEU A 98 -1.54 2.89 12.15
C LEU A 98 -3.07 2.92 12.30
N LYS A 99 -3.75 3.79 11.55
CA LYS A 99 -5.22 3.90 11.54
C LYS A 99 -5.89 2.57 11.15
N LYS A 100 -5.37 1.94 10.10
CA LYS A 100 -5.85 0.64 9.63
C LYS A 100 -5.64 -0.46 10.67
N LYS A 101 -4.48 -0.48 11.31
CA LYS A 101 -4.18 -1.45 12.38
C LYS A 101 -5.13 -1.26 13.56
N PHE A 102 -5.33 -0.04 14.03
CA PHE A 102 -6.25 0.27 15.12
C PHE A 102 -7.69 -0.11 14.79
N SER A 103 -8.18 0.26 13.61
CA SER A 103 -9.52 -0.13 13.13
C SER A 103 -9.68 -1.65 13.05
N GLY A 104 -8.63 -2.36 12.63
CA GLY A 104 -8.59 -3.82 12.62
C GLY A 104 -8.68 -4.43 14.02
N LEU A 105 -8.05 -3.81 15.03
CA LEU A 105 -8.12 -4.22 16.43
C LEU A 105 -9.51 -4.00 17.03
N LEU A 106 -10.17 -2.89 16.71
CA LEU A 106 -11.54 -2.62 17.15
C LEU A 106 -12.55 -3.59 16.54
N ASN A 107 -12.32 -3.99 15.29
CA ASN A 107 -13.21 -4.88 14.53
C ASN A 107 -12.93 -6.37 14.74
N VAL A 108 -12.04 -6.75 15.67
CA VAL A 108 -11.85 -8.17 16.03
C VAL A 108 -13.13 -8.66 16.71
N LYS A 109 -14.04 -9.22 15.90
CA LYS A 109 -15.16 -10.01 16.39
C LYS A 109 -14.59 -11.21 17.13
N LYS A 110 -15.18 -11.53 18.29
CA LYS A 110 -14.86 -12.75 19.07
C LYS A 110 -14.67 -13.92 18.09
N PRO A 111 -13.61 -14.74 18.24
CA PRO A 111 -13.45 -15.90 17.38
C PRO A 111 -14.74 -16.71 17.51
N THR A 112 -15.49 -16.77 16.41
CA THR A 112 -16.70 -17.60 16.34
C THR A 112 -16.22 -19.02 16.57
N GLY A 113 -16.46 -19.53 17.78
CA GLY A 113 -16.21 -20.91 18.13
C GLY A 113 -17.03 -21.78 17.19
N ALA A 114 -16.39 -22.32 16.16
CA ALA A 114 -16.83 -23.57 15.56
C ALA A 114 -16.35 -24.66 16.52
N TRP A 115 -17.31 -25.28 17.19
CA TRP A 115 -17.12 -26.42 18.09
C TRP A 115 -16.68 -27.66 17.30
#